data_AF-A0A933RHI3-F1
#
_entry.id   AF-A0A933RHI3-F1
#
_cell.length_a   1.000
_cell.length_b   1.000
_cell.length_c   1.000
_cell.angle_alpha   90.00
_cell.angle_beta   90.00
_cell.angle_gamma   90.00
#
_symmetry.space_group_name_H-M   'P 1'
#
loop_
_entity.id
_entity.type
_entity.pdbx_description
1 polymer ?
#
loop_
_entity_poly.entity_id
_entity_poly.type
_entity_poly.pdbx_seq_one_letter_code
_entity_poly.pdbx_strand_id
1 'polypeptide(L)'
;MVELDRFDADTAEGRRTLTNVVATRAGAPGPGIVVVAHRDSLGAGARPELSATAALLELARVTGDGRLNRTITFISTTGGSSGAAGAARAAERLEGRADAVLVLGAMGGPALRRPFVVGFSNGRGQAPIRLRRTVEAAVSSETGRNPGGFRAAAQWARLAAPATIGEQGPFARDGQPAVLLSSSGGRPPGARGQVTDARLQSFGRAALRSMYALDNGPDIASPPRADLVTRGRVLPGWAVRLLVGALLLPPLVTAIDGYARARRRREWVGPWAWWTLAGALPFAAACLFAVLLGAVGLLGGVPPAPLPAPALALDSTATAGLVALLLLFALGWLALRPFAVRLAGVRGRPAPAAGIGVLLVACAAVALLWIGNPYAAALAVPALHLWTWAVVPGRLPRLARVALVALGTLLPLLVFSSLAGSFGWGRLEALWAWILLVAAGHVPLVTWLLWSVVWGAGVSAAIVAVRTPRERAQGPTGVTVRGPVSYAGPGSLGGTESALRR
;
A
#
# COMPACT_ATOMS: atom_id res chain seq x y z
N MET A 1 -29.14 -26.56 0.94
CA MET A 1 -29.48 -25.99 -0.39
C MET A 1 -28.19 -25.85 -1.18
N VAL A 2 -28.19 -26.15 -2.48
CA VAL A 2 -27.03 -25.93 -3.37
C VAL A 2 -27.47 -24.99 -4.50
N GLU A 3 -26.70 -23.93 -4.75
CA GLU A 3 -26.93 -22.92 -5.77
C GLU A 3 -25.70 -22.80 -6.68
N LEU A 4 -25.94 -22.60 -7.97
CA LEU A 4 -24.92 -22.25 -8.96
C LEU A 4 -25.07 -20.77 -9.32
N ASP A 5 -24.05 -19.96 -9.06
CA ASP A 5 -24.01 -18.54 -9.46
C ASP A 5 -23.07 -18.37 -10.65
N ARG A 6 -23.64 -18.16 -11.85
CA ARG A 6 -22.90 -17.97 -13.10
C ARG A 6 -22.81 -16.49 -13.44
N PHE A 7 -21.62 -16.01 -13.75
CA PHE A 7 -21.35 -14.59 -13.99
C PHE A 7 -20.12 -14.40 -14.88
N ASP A 8 -20.01 -13.25 -15.54
CA ASP A 8 -18.81 -12.86 -16.28
C ASP A 8 -17.92 -11.97 -15.42
N ALA A 9 -16.61 -12.23 -15.44
CA ALA A 9 -15.64 -11.40 -14.76
C ALA A 9 -14.28 -11.41 -15.46
N ASP A 10 -13.47 -10.40 -15.17
CA ASP A 10 -12.09 -10.34 -15.64
C ASP A 10 -11.17 -11.19 -14.77
N THR A 11 -10.28 -11.91 -15.46
CA THR A 11 -9.27 -12.81 -14.88
C THR A 11 -7.90 -12.51 -15.50
N ALA A 12 -6.85 -13.13 -14.97
CA ALA A 12 -5.53 -13.12 -15.60
C ALA A 12 -5.55 -13.50 -17.10
N GLU A 13 -6.51 -14.32 -17.54
CA GLU A 13 -6.65 -14.80 -18.92
C GLU A 13 -7.71 -14.02 -19.73
N GLY A 14 -8.02 -12.80 -19.30
CA GLY A 14 -9.06 -11.95 -19.88
C GLY A 14 -10.44 -12.19 -19.27
N ARG A 15 -11.48 -11.66 -19.91
CA ARG A 15 -12.87 -11.81 -19.49
C ARG A 15 -13.35 -13.24 -19.71
N ARG A 16 -13.89 -13.89 -18.68
CA ARG A 16 -14.37 -15.28 -18.71
C ARG A 16 -15.72 -15.40 -18.01
N THR A 17 -16.51 -16.37 -18.44
CA THR A 17 -17.70 -16.79 -17.71
C THR A 17 -17.29 -17.78 -16.62
N LEU A 18 -17.55 -17.40 -15.37
CA LEU A 18 -17.22 -18.14 -14.16
C LEU A 18 -18.49 -18.70 -13.51
N THR A 19 -18.33 -19.63 -12.57
CA THR A 19 -19.46 -20.20 -11.84
C THR A 19 -19.05 -20.47 -10.40
N ASN A 20 -19.68 -19.86 -9.41
CA ASN A 20 -19.51 -20.24 -8.02
C ASN A 20 -20.51 -21.34 -7.66
N VAL A 21 -20.10 -22.28 -6.81
CA VAL A 21 -21.00 -23.29 -6.23
C VAL A 21 -21.16 -22.98 -4.76
N VAL A 22 -22.38 -22.71 -4.33
CA VAL A 22 -22.71 -22.36 -2.95
C VAL A 22 -23.55 -23.46 -2.34
N ALA A 23 -23.12 -24.01 -1.21
CA ALA A 23 -23.86 -25.01 -0.46
C ALA A 23 -24.09 -24.53 0.98
N THR A 24 -25.36 -24.35 1.35
CA THR A 24 -25.73 -23.84 2.67
C THR A 24 -26.44 -24.91 3.49
N ARG A 25 -25.96 -25.10 4.72
CA ARG A 25 -26.62 -25.83 5.79
C ARG A 25 -27.20 -24.82 6.77
N ALA A 26 -28.53 -24.78 6.87
CA ALA A 26 -29.21 -23.91 7.81
C ALA A 26 -28.94 -24.36 9.26
N GLY A 27 -28.68 -23.39 10.13
CA GLY A 27 -28.57 -23.57 11.57
C GLY A 27 -29.50 -22.59 12.31
N ALA A 28 -29.16 -22.27 13.56
CA ALA A 28 -29.83 -21.27 14.35
C ALA A 28 -29.79 -19.88 13.69
N PRO A 29 -30.81 -19.03 13.91
CA PRO A 29 -30.81 -17.65 13.44
C PRO A 29 -29.60 -16.88 13.97
N GLY A 30 -28.95 -16.10 13.10
CA GLY A 30 -27.78 -15.29 13.45
C GLY A 30 -26.70 -15.31 12.36
N PRO A 31 -25.56 -14.62 12.60
CA PRO A 31 -24.46 -14.57 11.66
C PRO A 31 -23.82 -15.95 11.49
N GLY A 32 -23.77 -16.43 10.25
CA GLY A 32 -23.25 -17.74 9.88
C GLY A 32 -21.73 -17.77 9.67
N ILE A 33 -21.18 -18.98 9.52
CA ILE A 33 -19.78 -19.22 9.18
C ILE A 33 -19.71 -19.55 7.69
N VAL A 34 -18.84 -18.85 6.96
CA VAL A 34 -18.60 -19.08 5.53
C VAL A 34 -17.24 -19.74 5.35
N VAL A 35 -17.18 -20.83 4.58
CA VAL A 35 -15.93 -21.51 4.22
C VAL A 35 -15.76 -21.45 2.72
N VAL A 36 -14.62 -20.94 2.25
CA VAL A 36 -14.40 -20.66 0.83
C VAL A 36 -13.14 -21.38 0.36
N ALA A 37 -13.18 -22.01 -0.80
CA ALA A 37 -11.99 -22.47 -1.49
C ALA A 37 -12.18 -22.40 -3.00
N HIS A 38 -11.14 -21.96 -3.71
CA HIS A 38 -11.18 -21.97 -5.17
C HIS A 38 -10.88 -23.34 -5.75
N ARG A 39 -11.56 -23.66 -6.87
CA ARG A 39 -11.41 -24.92 -7.60
C ARG A 39 -10.60 -24.82 -8.89
N ASP A 40 -10.18 -23.61 -9.25
CA ASP A 40 -9.34 -23.34 -10.42
C ASP A 40 -7.85 -23.28 -10.06
N SER A 41 -7.00 -23.28 -11.09
CA SER A 41 -5.56 -23.10 -10.95
C SER A 41 -4.98 -22.53 -12.24
N LEU A 42 -3.97 -21.67 -12.14
CA LEU A 42 -3.30 -21.05 -13.31
C LEU A 42 -2.51 -22.04 -14.18
N GLY A 43 -2.21 -23.24 -13.69
CA GLY A 43 -1.37 -24.21 -14.40
C GLY A 43 -1.85 -25.64 -14.20
N ALA A 44 -1.70 -26.45 -15.24
CA ALA A 44 -2.05 -27.86 -15.19
C ALA A 44 -1.27 -28.59 -14.07
N GLY A 45 -1.98 -29.46 -13.34
CA GLY A 45 -1.37 -30.30 -12.31
C GLY A 45 -1.03 -29.58 -10.99
N ALA A 46 -1.63 -28.42 -10.72
CA ALA A 46 -1.47 -27.66 -9.47
C ALA A 46 -2.11 -28.32 -8.22
N ARG A 47 -1.77 -29.59 -7.96
CA ARG A 47 -2.33 -30.40 -6.86
C ARG A 47 -2.22 -29.72 -5.49
N PRO A 48 -1.11 -29.04 -5.12
CA PRO A 48 -1.04 -28.32 -3.85
C PRO A 48 -2.09 -27.24 -3.68
N GLU A 49 -2.44 -26.54 -4.75
CA GLU A 49 -3.43 -25.47 -4.74
C GLU A 49 -4.84 -26.07 -4.62
N LEU A 50 -5.13 -27.09 -5.42
CA LEU A 50 -6.42 -27.81 -5.41
C LEU A 50 -6.68 -28.61 -4.11
N SER A 51 -5.66 -28.79 -3.26
CA SER A 51 -5.85 -29.39 -1.93
C SER A 51 -6.81 -28.59 -1.04
N ALA A 52 -6.99 -27.29 -1.31
CA ALA A 52 -8.01 -26.45 -0.68
C ALA A 52 -9.43 -26.95 -0.96
N THR A 53 -9.72 -27.26 -2.23
CA THR A 53 -11.02 -27.80 -2.66
C THR A 53 -11.27 -29.19 -2.07
N ALA A 54 -10.26 -30.06 -2.02
CA ALA A 54 -10.39 -31.36 -1.37
C ALA A 54 -10.74 -31.21 0.13
N ALA A 55 -10.09 -30.27 0.82
CA ALA A 55 -10.41 -29.96 2.20
C ALA A 55 -11.83 -29.37 2.35
N LEU A 56 -12.26 -28.49 1.45
CA LEU A 56 -13.62 -27.93 1.46
C LEU A 56 -14.70 -29.02 1.37
N LEU A 57 -14.54 -29.97 0.45
CA LEU A 57 -15.48 -31.09 0.27
C LEU A 57 -15.51 -32.00 1.49
N GLU A 58 -14.35 -32.31 2.06
CA GLU A 58 -14.25 -33.15 3.26
C GLU A 58 -14.84 -32.45 4.49
N LEU A 59 -14.62 -31.14 4.65
CA LEU A 59 -15.26 -30.34 5.70
C LEU A 59 -16.77 -30.33 5.52
N ALA A 60 -17.27 -30.14 4.29
CA ALA A 60 -18.71 -30.19 4.02
C ALA A 60 -19.32 -31.56 4.37
N ARG A 61 -18.61 -32.65 4.06
CA ARG A 61 -19.01 -34.02 4.43
C ARG A 61 -19.07 -34.21 5.95
N VAL A 62 -17.97 -33.95 6.64
CA VAL A 62 -17.86 -34.16 8.10
C VAL A 62 -18.79 -33.24 8.89
N THR A 63 -18.97 -32.01 8.43
CA THR A 63 -19.90 -31.07 9.09
C THR A 63 -21.35 -31.32 8.72
N GLY A 64 -21.66 -31.96 7.59
CA GLY A 64 -23.00 -32.43 7.26
C GLY A 64 -23.53 -33.40 8.32
N ASP A 65 -22.66 -34.29 8.80
CA ASP A 65 -22.96 -35.28 9.84
C ASP A 65 -22.86 -34.70 11.28
N GLY A 66 -22.20 -33.55 11.44
CA GLY A 66 -21.92 -32.93 12.74
C GLY A 66 -23.06 -32.09 13.33
N ARG A 67 -22.95 -31.74 14.62
CA ARG A 67 -23.86 -30.81 15.33
C ARG A 67 -23.23 -29.41 15.43
N LEU A 68 -23.24 -28.66 14.33
CA LEU A 68 -22.91 -27.23 14.37
C LEU A 68 -24.21 -26.45 14.56
N ASN A 69 -24.17 -25.44 15.43
CA ASN A 69 -25.36 -24.69 15.81
C ASN A 69 -25.68 -23.58 14.80
N ARG A 70 -24.67 -22.91 14.25
CA ARG A 70 -24.82 -21.78 13.34
C ARG A 70 -25.03 -22.24 11.90
N THR A 71 -25.59 -21.36 11.09
CA THR A 71 -25.66 -21.56 9.63
C THR A 71 -24.26 -21.63 9.03
N ILE A 72 -24.00 -22.62 8.18
CA ILE A 72 -22.70 -22.79 7.51
C ILE A 72 -22.90 -22.75 6.00
N THR A 73 -22.11 -21.92 5.34
CA THR A 73 -22.11 -21.78 3.89
C THR A 73 -20.75 -22.16 3.33
N PHE A 74 -20.71 -23.19 2.49
CA PHE A 74 -19.54 -23.59 1.73
C PHE A 74 -19.59 -22.97 0.35
N ILE A 75 -18.53 -22.30 -0.08
CA ILE A 75 -18.44 -21.65 -1.37
C ILE A 75 -17.22 -22.20 -2.11
N SER A 76 -17.47 -22.91 -3.21
CA SER A 76 -16.43 -23.28 -4.17
C SER A 76 -16.38 -22.21 -5.27
N THR A 77 -15.33 -21.40 -5.25
CA THR A 77 -15.16 -20.28 -6.18
C THR A 77 -14.41 -20.69 -7.45
N THR A 78 -14.58 -19.90 -8.50
CA THR A 78 -13.72 -19.92 -9.70
C THR A 78 -13.08 -18.56 -9.94
N GLY A 79 -11.93 -18.56 -10.60
CA GLY A 79 -11.12 -17.36 -10.78
C GLY A 79 -10.38 -16.95 -9.52
N GLY A 80 -10.22 -17.87 -8.56
CA GLY A 80 -9.48 -17.65 -7.32
C GLY A 80 -7.98 -17.50 -7.58
N SER A 81 -7.43 -18.37 -8.43
CA SER A 81 -6.02 -18.38 -8.79
C SER A 81 -5.63 -17.21 -9.71
N SER A 82 -6.62 -16.60 -10.37
CA SER A 82 -6.46 -15.56 -11.40
C SER A 82 -7.00 -14.18 -10.97
N GLY A 83 -6.95 -13.89 -9.66
CA GLY A 83 -7.28 -12.58 -9.10
C GLY A 83 -8.61 -12.52 -8.34
N ALA A 84 -9.03 -13.64 -7.74
CA ALA A 84 -10.14 -13.74 -6.79
C ALA A 84 -11.51 -13.25 -7.29
N ALA A 85 -11.80 -13.41 -8.58
CA ALA A 85 -13.08 -12.99 -9.19
C ALA A 85 -14.29 -13.67 -8.54
N GLY A 86 -14.22 -14.98 -8.32
CA GLY A 86 -15.27 -15.74 -7.62
C GLY A 86 -15.48 -15.28 -6.19
N ALA A 87 -14.41 -15.00 -5.44
CA ALA A 87 -14.53 -14.50 -4.08
C ALA A 87 -15.13 -13.09 -4.01
N ALA A 88 -14.78 -12.20 -4.95
CA ALA A 88 -15.39 -10.87 -5.03
C ALA A 88 -16.90 -10.96 -5.30
N ARG A 89 -17.30 -11.75 -6.30
CA ARG A 89 -18.72 -12.02 -6.58
C ARG A 89 -19.46 -12.63 -5.39
N ALA A 90 -18.83 -13.57 -4.70
CA ALA A 90 -19.41 -14.20 -3.52
C ALA A 90 -19.56 -13.22 -2.34
N ALA A 91 -18.62 -12.30 -2.16
CA ALA A 91 -18.69 -11.25 -1.14
C ALA A 91 -19.86 -10.28 -1.40
N GLU A 92 -20.08 -9.88 -2.67
CA GLU A 92 -21.19 -9.02 -3.09
C GLU A 92 -22.57 -9.68 -2.88
N ARG A 93 -22.67 -10.99 -3.11
CA ARG A 93 -23.93 -11.74 -2.97
C ARG A 93 -24.24 -12.19 -1.55
N LEU A 94 -23.27 -12.13 -0.63
CA LEU A 94 -23.47 -12.64 0.71
C LEU A 94 -24.48 -11.77 1.46
N GLU A 95 -25.63 -12.35 1.81
CA GLU A 95 -26.68 -11.65 2.54
C GLU A 95 -26.25 -11.40 3.99
N GLY A 96 -26.23 -10.13 4.39
CA GLY A 96 -25.86 -9.74 5.75
C GLY A 96 -24.37 -9.92 6.06
N ARG A 97 -24.05 -10.02 7.35
CA ARG A 97 -22.67 -10.16 7.82
C ARG A 97 -22.44 -11.59 8.29
N ALA A 98 -21.41 -12.24 7.74
CA ALA A 98 -20.90 -13.47 8.32
C ALA A 98 -20.24 -13.19 9.67
N ASP A 99 -20.31 -14.17 10.57
CA ASP A 99 -19.53 -14.18 11.80
C ASP A 99 -18.04 -14.33 11.48
N ALA A 100 -17.74 -15.21 10.52
CA ALA A 100 -16.40 -15.45 10.02
C ALA A 100 -16.44 -15.98 8.58
N VAL A 101 -15.49 -15.54 7.77
CA VAL A 101 -15.18 -16.13 6.47
C VAL A 101 -13.80 -16.79 6.56
N LEU A 102 -13.79 -18.12 6.49
CA LEU A 102 -12.58 -18.94 6.47
C LEU A 102 -12.25 -19.35 5.03
N VAL A 103 -11.29 -18.66 4.45
CA VAL A 103 -10.76 -19.00 3.12
C VAL A 103 -9.67 -20.04 3.27
N LEU A 104 -9.78 -21.14 2.53
CA LEU A 104 -8.80 -22.22 2.50
C LEU A 104 -7.86 -22.02 1.33
N GLY A 105 -6.56 -21.94 1.61
CA GLY A 105 -5.51 -21.97 0.61
C GLY A 105 -4.88 -23.35 0.52
N ALA A 106 -3.62 -23.44 0.10
CA ALA A 106 -2.90 -24.70 0.02
C ALA A 106 -2.87 -25.39 1.40
N MET A 107 -3.42 -26.60 1.51
CA MET A 107 -3.48 -27.34 2.77
C MET A 107 -2.45 -28.47 2.81
N GLY A 108 -2.17 -29.09 1.67
CA GLY A 108 -1.27 -30.24 1.57
C GLY A 108 0.11 -29.94 0.96
N GLY A 109 0.33 -28.72 0.45
CA GLY A 109 1.51 -28.36 -0.34
C GLY A 109 2.84 -28.46 0.41
N PRO A 110 3.97 -28.66 -0.27
CA PRO A 110 5.27 -28.93 0.37
C PRO A 110 5.86 -27.69 1.06
N ALA A 111 5.48 -26.50 0.60
CA ALA A 111 5.96 -25.24 1.14
C ALA A 111 5.21 -24.88 2.44
N LEU A 112 5.96 -24.73 3.53
CA LEU A 112 5.49 -24.14 4.78
C LEU A 112 6.00 -22.71 4.88
N ARG A 113 5.16 -21.74 4.52
CA ARG A 113 5.51 -20.31 4.55
C ARG A 113 4.63 -19.60 5.57
N ARG A 114 5.26 -19.06 6.60
CA ARG A 114 4.59 -18.25 7.62
C ARG A 114 4.34 -16.82 7.11
N PRO A 115 3.29 -16.14 7.62
CA PRO A 115 2.28 -16.67 8.54
C PRO A 115 1.27 -17.58 7.83
N PHE A 116 0.81 -18.62 8.52
CA PHE A 116 -0.18 -19.57 7.99
C PHE A 116 -1.60 -18.99 7.97
N VAL A 117 -1.84 -17.95 8.76
CA VAL A 117 -3.11 -17.22 8.80
C VAL A 117 -2.89 -15.80 8.31
N VAL A 118 -3.62 -15.38 7.27
CA VAL A 118 -3.51 -14.05 6.66
C VAL A 118 -4.87 -13.37 6.69
N GLY A 119 -4.97 -12.21 7.34
CA GLY A 119 -6.21 -11.46 7.47
C GLY A 119 -6.23 -10.11 6.75
N PHE A 120 -5.31 -9.83 5.83
CA PHE A 120 -5.29 -8.53 5.14
C PHE A 120 -6.44 -8.39 4.14
N SER A 121 -6.97 -7.17 4.04
CA SER A 121 -8.01 -6.76 3.09
C SER A 121 -7.40 -6.22 1.78
N ASN A 122 -8.18 -6.26 0.69
CA ASN A 122 -7.93 -5.48 -0.52
C ASN A 122 -8.46 -4.04 -0.42
N GLY A 123 -9.09 -3.71 0.71
CA GLY A 123 -9.43 -2.36 1.15
C GLY A 123 -8.73 -2.03 2.47
N ARG A 124 -9.20 -1.01 3.18
CA ARG A 124 -8.57 -0.61 4.45
C ARG A 124 -8.81 -1.66 5.55
N GLY A 125 -7.76 -1.95 6.30
CA GLY A 125 -7.82 -2.76 7.52
C GLY A 125 -7.49 -4.24 7.31
N GLN A 126 -7.72 -5.00 8.36
CA GLN A 126 -7.49 -6.44 8.41
C GLN A 126 -8.54 -7.11 9.32
N ALA A 127 -8.64 -8.43 9.20
CA ALA A 127 -9.55 -9.28 9.94
C ALA A 127 -9.49 -9.04 11.46
N PRO A 128 -10.62 -9.23 12.19
CA PRO A 128 -10.65 -9.10 13.63
C PRO A 128 -9.57 -9.95 14.32
N ILE A 129 -8.94 -9.38 15.35
CA ILE A 129 -7.87 -10.07 16.09
C ILE A 129 -8.40 -11.37 16.73
N ARG A 130 -9.66 -11.39 17.17
CA ARG A 130 -10.31 -12.59 17.71
C ARG A 130 -10.35 -13.72 16.67
N LEU A 131 -10.92 -13.45 15.49
CA LEU A 131 -10.95 -14.42 14.38
C LEU A 131 -9.56 -14.97 14.08
N ARG A 132 -8.59 -14.07 13.87
CA ARG A 132 -7.22 -14.48 13.54
C ARG A 132 -6.59 -15.34 14.65
N ARG A 133 -6.75 -14.97 15.92
CA ARG A 133 -6.22 -15.75 17.05
C ARG A 133 -6.90 -17.10 17.21
N THR A 134 -8.20 -17.20 16.94
CA THR A 134 -8.93 -18.47 16.97
C THR A 134 -8.35 -19.45 15.94
N VAL A 135 -8.16 -18.99 14.69
CA VAL A 135 -7.57 -19.83 13.64
C VAL A 135 -6.09 -20.13 13.91
N GLU A 136 -5.31 -19.15 14.38
CA GLU A 136 -3.91 -19.36 14.78
C GLU A 136 -3.80 -20.41 15.90
N ALA A 137 -4.68 -20.34 16.92
CA ALA A 137 -4.71 -21.32 18.00
C ALA A 137 -5.06 -22.73 17.49
N ALA A 138 -6.07 -22.85 16.62
CA ALA A 138 -6.43 -24.13 16.02
C ALA A 138 -5.28 -24.73 15.19
N VAL A 139 -4.59 -23.91 14.39
CA VAL A 139 -3.40 -24.33 13.63
C VAL A 139 -2.29 -24.78 14.57
N SER A 140 -2.04 -24.04 15.64
CA SER A 140 -1.00 -24.41 16.62
C SER A 140 -1.31 -25.76 17.28
N SER A 141 -2.57 -26.01 17.65
CA SER A 141 -2.99 -27.27 18.27
C SER A 141 -2.88 -28.46 17.32
N GLU A 142 -3.28 -28.31 16.05
CA GLU A 142 -3.36 -29.45 15.11
C GLU A 142 -2.05 -29.73 14.37
N THR A 143 -1.20 -28.71 14.20
CA THR A 143 0.08 -28.86 13.49
C THR A 143 1.29 -28.96 14.42
N GLY A 144 1.14 -28.63 15.71
CA GLY A 144 2.25 -28.51 16.67
C GLY A 144 3.24 -27.39 16.31
N ARG A 145 2.90 -26.50 15.37
CA ARG A 145 3.78 -25.45 14.87
C ARG A 145 3.24 -24.08 15.21
N ASN A 146 4.14 -23.16 15.55
CA ASN A 146 3.80 -21.74 15.64
C ASN A 146 3.29 -21.23 14.27
N PRO A 147 2.06 -20.71 14.17
CA PRO A 147 1.49 -20.17 12.92
C PRO A 147 2.28 -18.98 12.35
N GLY A 148 3.07 -18.31 13.19
CA GLY A 148 3.76 -17.06 12.87
C GLY A 148 2.80 -15.87 12.85
N GLY A 149 3.36 -14.68 12.62
CA GLY A 149 2.58 -13.45 12.49
C GLY A 149 3.37 -12.40 11.71
N PHE A 150 2.67 -11.42 11.16
CA PHE A 150 3.32 -10.30 10.48
C PHE A 150 4.04 -9.42 11.50
N ARG A 151 5.28 -9.03 11.18
CA ARG A 151 6.00 -8.01 11.95
C ARG A 151 5.30 -6.66 11.82
N ALA A 152 5.48 -5.77 12.80
CA ALA A 152 4.85 -4.44 12.79
C ALA A 152 5.15 -3.66 11.49
N ALA A 153 6.39 -3.70 10.99
CA ALA A 153 6.76 -3.07 9.72
C ALA A 153 6.01 -3.67 8.51
N ALA A 154 5.81 -4.99 8.49
CA ALA A 154 5.06 -5.66 7.41
C ALA A 154 3.56 -5.34 7.47
N GLN A 155 2.99 -5.27 8.67
CA GLN A 155 1.60 -4.81 8.87
C GLN A 155 1.44 -3.35 8.41
N TRP A 156 2.39 -2.47 8.77
CA TRP A 156 2.37 -1.08 8.34
C TRP A 156 2.43 -0.95 6.82
N ALA A 157 3.35 -1.67 6.18
CA ALA A 157 3.47 -1.70 4.72
C ALA A 157 2.15 -2.12 4.05
N ARG A 158 1.52 -3.19 4.57
CA ARG A 158 0.22 -3.68 4.08
C ARG A 158 -0.93 -2.72 4.34
N LEU A 159 -0.90 -1.93 5.41
CA LEU A 159 -1.93 -0.91 5.67
C LEU A 159 -1.68 0.38 4.86
N ALA A 160 -0.43 0.67 4.51
CA ALA A 160 -0.07 1.81 3.66
C ALA A 160 -0.49 1.59 2.20
N ALA A 161 -0.35 0.36 1.69
CA ALA A 161 -0.85 -0.07 0.39
C ALA A 161 -1.65 -1.37 0.54
N PRO A 162 -2.96 -1.27 0.87
CA PRO A 162 -3.81 -2.42 1.11
C PRO A 162 -3.96 -3.30 -0.12
N ALA A 163 -3.44 -4.52 0.00
CA ALA A 163 -3.48 -5.53 -1.04
C ALA A 163 -3.21 -6.92 -0.45
N THR A 164 -3.94 -7.92 -0.93
CA THR A 164 -3.62 -9.34 -0.75
C THR A 164 -3.98 -10.13 -2.02
N ILE A 165 -3.24 -11.21 -2.27
CA ILE A 165 -3.50 -12.10 -3.41
C ILE A 165 -4.63 -13.08 -3.10
N GLY A 166 -4.74 -13.51 -1.84
CA GLY A 166 -5.71 -14.54 -1.45
C GLY A 166 -7.17 -14.05 -1.46
N GLU A 167 -8.08 -14.99 -1.60
CA GLU A 167 -9.52 -14.76 -1.72
C GLU A 167 -10.18 -14.14 -0.50
N GLN A 168 -9.50 -14.07 0.65
CA GLN A 168 -10.01 -13.34 1.82
C GLN A 168 -10.03 -11.81 1.59
N GLY A 169 -9.23 -11.32 0.63
CA GLY A 169 -9.08 -9.90 0.34
C GLY A 169 -10.39 -9.21 -0.06
N PRO A 170 -11.12 -9.72 -1.07
CA PRO A 170 -12.42 -9.20 -1.47
C PRO A 170 -13.47 -9.25 -0.35
N PHE A 171 -13.64 -10.38 0.35
CA PHE A 171 -14.56 -10.46 1.50
C PHE A 171 -14.25 -9.39 2.57
N ALA A 172 -12.97 -9.23 2.92
CA ALA A 172 -12.56 -8.21 3.87
C ALA A 172 -12.66 -6.78 3.31
N ARG A 173 -12.71 -6.58 1.99
CA ARG A 173 -12.95 -5.26 1.39
C ARG A 173 -14.42 -4.87 1.55
N ASP A 174 -15.32 -5.84 1.45
CA ASP A 174 -16.77 -5.67 1.60
C ASP A 174 -17.24 -5.75 3.07
N GLY A 175 -16.30 -5.67 4.02
CA GLY A 175 -16.60 -5.55 5.44
C GLY A 175 -16.89 -6.88 6.14
N GLN A 176 -16.67 -8.02 5.48
CA GLN A 176 -16.79 -9.35 6.07
C GLN A 176 -15.51 -9.71 6.86
N PRO A 177 -15.63 -10.35 8.03
CA PRO A 177 -14.48 -10.78 8.82
C PRO A 177 -13.81 -12.01 8.19
N ALA A 178 -12.84 -11.79 7.30
CA ALA A 178 -12.25 -12.86 6.49
C ALA A 178 -10.78 -13.15 6.79
N VAL A 179 -10.41 -14.42 6.87
CA VAL A 179 -9.04 -14.89 7.01
C VAL A 179 -8.73 -16.03 6.04
N LEU A 180 -7.51 -16.02 5.51
CA LEU A 180 -6.94 -17.13 4.76
C LEU A 180 -6.18 -18.05 5.70
N LEU A 181 -6.49 -19.34 5.67
CA LEU A 181 -5.73 -20.43 6.25
C LEU A 181 -4.99 -21.18 5.15
N SER A 182 -3.66 -21.14 5.15
CA SER A 182 -2.84 -21.75 4.11
C SER A 182 -1.47 -22.16 4.63
N SER A 183 -1.01 -23.35 4.24
CA SER A 183 0.33 -23.85 4.50
C SER A 183 1.40 -23.01 3.79
N SER A 184 1.07 -22.43 2.63
CA SER A 184 1.96 -21.53 1.86
C SER A 184 1.79 -20.05 2.22
N GLY A 185 1.00 -19.75 3.26
CA GLY A 185 0.69 -18.39 3.70
C GLY A 185 -0.02 -17.58 2.61
N GLY A 186 0.29 -16.29 2.51
CA GLY A 186 -0.35 -15.36 1.55
C GLY A 186 0.12 -15.48 0.10
N ARG A 187 0.90 -16.52 -0.24
CA ARG A 187 1.33 -16.80 -1.62
C ARG A 187 0.76 -18.13 -2.08
N PRO A 188 0.44 -18.28 -3.38
CA PRO A 188 0.09 -19.58 -3.93
C PRO A 188 1.27 -20.55 -3.79
N PRO A 189 0.99 -21.86 -3.67
CA PRO A 189 2.03 -22.88 -3.67
C PRO A 189 2.66 -23.01 -5.07
N GLY A 190 3.81 -23.67 -5.16
CA GLY A 190 4.37 -24.03 -6.48
C GLY A 190 3.50 -25.09 -7.16
N ALA A 191 3.23 -24.94 -8.47
CA ALA A 191 2.32 -25.79 -9.22
C ALA A 191 2.68 -27.29 -9.15
N ARG A 192 3.97 -27.64 -9.25
CA ARG A 192 4.44 -29.04 -9.27
C ARG A 192 4.78 -29.61 -7.89
N GLY A 193 4.31 -28.98 -6.81
CA GLY A 193 4.59 -29.46 -5.45
C GLY A 193 3.90 -30.79 -5.15
N GLN A 194 4.53 -31.65 -4.36
CA GLN A 194 3.88 -32.85 -3.86
C GLN A 194 2.89 -32.51 -2.74
N VAL A 195 1.73 -33.16 -2.78
CA VAL A 195 0.74 -33.11 -1.69
C VAL A 195 1.08 -34.24 -0.71
N THR A 196 1.06 -33.94 0.59
CA THR A 196 1.27 -34.95 1.63
C THR A 196 0.02 -35.09 2.48
N ASP A 197 -0.48 -36.31 2.64
CA ASP A 197 -1.70 -36.61 3.40
C ASP A 197 -1.62 -36.11 4.83
N ALA A 198 -0.50 -36.32 5.51
CA ALA A 198 -0.28 -35.84 6.87
C ALA A 198 -0.46 -34.31 6.99
N ARG A 199 -0.05 -33.55 5.96
CA ARG A 199 -0.18 -32.08 5.96
C ARG A 199 -1.61 -31.66 5.66
N LEU A 200 -2.24 -32.28 4.66
CA LEU A 200 -3.65 -32.06 4.34
C LEU A 200 -4.53 -32.37 5.56
N GLN A 201 -4.27 -33.47 6.26
CA GLN A 201 -4.98 -33.85 7.47
C GLN A 201 -4.76 -32.83 8.61
N SER A 202 -3.53 -32.40 8.86
CA SER A 202 -3.23 -31.45 9.93
C SER A 202 -3.88 -30.08 9.71
N PHE A 203 -3.79 -29.53 8.51
CA PHE A 203 -4.43 -28.26 8.17
C PHE A 203 -5.96 -28.39 8.04
N GLY A 204 -6.46 -29.52 7.54
CA GLY A 204 -7.89 -29.83 7.48
C GLY A 204 -8.51 -29.91 8.89
N ARG A 205 -7.85 -30.61 9.83
CA ARG A 205 -8.26 -30.60 11.24
C ARG A 205 -8.18 -29.21 11.85
N ALA A 206 -7.18 -28.40 11.49
CA ALA A 206 -7.09 -27.01 11.96
C ALA A 206 -8.28 -26.17 11.47
N ALA A 207 -8.70 -26.33 10.22
CA ALA A 207 -9.90 -25.69 9.67
C ALA A 207 -11.17 -26.15 10.41
N LEU A 208 -11.34 -27.47 10.59
CA LEU A 208 -12.49 -28.04 11.30
C LEU A 208 -12.55 -27.55 12.76
N ARG A 209 -11.42 -27.56 13.47
CA ARG A 209 -11.30 -27.05 14.84
C ARG A 209 -11.61 -25.56 14.93
N SER A 210 -11.19 -24.78 13.92
CA SER A 210 -11.55 -23.36 13.82
C SER A 210 -13.06 -23.19 13.69
N MET A 211 -13.72 -23.97 12.82
CA MET A 211 -15.16 -23.92 12.64
C MET A 211 -15.91 -24.24 13.94
N TYR A 212 -15.55 -25.31 14.64
CA TYR A 212 -16.16 -25.64 15.93
C TYR A 212 -15.90 -24.57 17.00
N ALA A 213 -14.71 -23.97 17.02
CA ALA A 213 -14.39 -22.91 17.97
C ALA A 213 -15.19 -21.62 17.70
N LEU A 214 -15.46 -21.31 16.44
CA LEU A 214 -16.29 -20.16 16.03
C LEU A 214 -17.77 -20.43 16.31
N ASP A 215 -18.24 -21.64 16.02
CA ASP A 215 -19.62 -22.06 16.24
C ASP A 215 -20.02 -21.99 17.72
N ASN A 216 -19.15 -22.51 18.60
CA ASN A 216 -19.37 -22.52 20.05
C ASN A 216 -18.93 -21.22 20.75
N GLY A 217 -18.30 -20.29 20.01
CA GLY A 217 -17.80 -19.03 20.53
C GLY A 217 -18.88 -17.94 20.57
N PRO A 218 -18.58 -16.77 21.16
CA PRO A 218 -19.41 -15.58 20.99
C PRO A 218 -19.36 -15.07 19.54
N ASP A 219 -20.32 -14.21 19.16
CA ASP A 219 -20.27 -13.49 17.89
C ASP A 219 -18.98 -12.63 17.82
N ILE A 220 -18.25 -12.79 16.73
CA ILE A 220 -17.02 -12.05 16.42
C ILE A 220 -17.13 -11.21 15.15
N ALA A 221 -18.34 -11.11 14.58
CA ALA A 221 -18.65 -10.23 13.46
C ALA A 221 -18.21 -8.81 13.81
N SER A 222 -17.20 -8.36 13.09
CA SER A 222 -16.63 -7.03 13.29
C SER A 222 -16.01 -6.57 11.98
N PRO A 223 -16.17 -5.28 11.64
CA PRO A 223 -15.55 -4.74 10.44
C PRO A 223 -14.03 -4.85 10.52
N PRO A 224 -13.35 -4.90 9.37
CA PRO A 224 -11.90 -4.82 9.31
C PRO A 224 -11.37 -3.61 10.09
N ARG A 225 -10.31 -3.83 10.87
CA ARG A 225 -9.67 -2.76 11.65
C ARG A 225 -8.25 -2.51 11.16
N ALA A 226 -7.83 -1.27 11.20
CA ALA A 226 -6.45 -0.89 10.91
C ALA A 226 -5.63 -0.83 12.21
N ASP A 227 -5.63 -1.92 12.98
CA ASP A 227 -4.86 -2.00 14.23
C ASP A 227 -3.54 -2.71 13.98
N LEU A 228 -2.46 -2.24 14.60
CA LEU A 228 -1.16 -2.93 14.56
C LEU A 228 -1.00 -3.82 15.78
N VAL A 229 -0.59 -5.06 15.58
CA VAL A 229 -0.36 -6.01 16.68
C VAL A 229 1.14 -6.32 16.77
N THR A 230 1.77 -6.03 17.90
CA THR A 230 3.18 -6.35 18.14
C THR A 230 3.36 -6.91 19.55
N ARG A 231 3.99 -8.09 19.66
CA ARG A 231 4.29 -8.76 20.95
C ARG A 231 3.13 -8.73 21.96
N GLY A 232 1.92 -9.08 21.50
CA GLY A 232 0.73 -9.12 22.34
C GLY A 232 0.05 -7.76 22.61
N ARG A 233 0.69 -6.63 22.26
CA ARG A 233 0.11 -5.29 22.38
C ARG A 233 -0.58 -4.88 21.07
N VAL A 234 -1.66 -4.11 21.21
CA VAL A 234 -2.44 -3.57 20.09
C VAL A 234 -2.24 -2.06 20.07
N LEU A 235 -1.72 -1.53 18.96
CA LEU A 235 -1.69 -0.10 18.68
C LEU A 235 -2.87 0.22 17.77
N PRO A 236 -3.91 0.90 18.27
CA PRO A 236 -5.11 1.16 17.49
C PRO A 236 -4.85 2.17 16.38
N GLY A 237 -5.64 2.10 15.30
CA GLY A 237 -5.45 2.96 14.13
C GLY A 237 -5.56 4.47 14.42
N TRP A 238 -6.36 4.88 15.41
CA TRP A 238 -6.47 6.29 15.81
C TRP A 238 -5.16 6.82 16.42
N ALA A 239 -4.43 5.98 17.17
CA ALA A 239 -3.15 6.37 17.77
C ALA A 239 -2.08 6.56 16.68
N VAL A 240 -2.09 5.72 15.65
CA VAL A 240 -1.25 5.92 14.45
C VAL A 240 -1.60 7.23 13.75
N ARG A 241 -2.89 7.56 13.61
CA ARG A 241 -3.31 8.84 13.03
C ARG A 241 -2.78 10.03 13.81
N LEU A 242 -2.89 10.02 15.14
CA LEU A 242 -2.34 11.10 15.99
C LEU A 242 -0.83 11.19 15.88
N LEU A 243 -0.11 10.06 15.91
CA LEU A 243 1.34 10.02 15.76
C LEU A 243 1.79 10.65 14.43
N VAL A 244 1.19 10.22 13.32
CA VAL A 244 1.52 10.74 11.98
C VAL A 244 1.13 12.22 11.86
N GLY A 245 -0.01 12.62 12.45
CA GLY A 245 -0.43 14.01 12.51
C GLY A 245 0.55 14.89 13.28
N ALA A 246 1.02 14.43 14.44
CA ALA A 246 2.02 15.14 15.25
C ALA A 246 3.35 15.30 14.49
N LEU A 247 3.79 14.25 13.78
CA LEU A 247 4.98 14.33 12.93
C LEU A 247 4.78 15.23 11.70
N LEU A 248 3.54 15.46 11.25
CA LEU A 248 3.26 16.40 10.16
C LEU A 248 3.30 17.87 10.60
N LEU A 249 3.15 18.16 11.89
CA LEU A 249 3.09 19.54 12.38
C LEU A 249 4.39 20.33 12.13
N PRO A 250 5.60 19.84 12.44
CA PRO A 250 6.84 20.61 12.21
C PRO A 250 7.03 21.06 10.74
N PRO A 251 6.98 20.17 9.72
CA PRO A 251 7.11 20.61 8.34
C PRO A 251 5.97 21.54 7.91
N LEU A 252 4.75 21.36 8.42
CA LEU A 252 3.64 22.27 8.14
C LEU A 252 3.86 23.67 8.70
N VAL A 253 4.28 23.78 9.97
CA VAL A 253 4.59 25.06 10.61
C VAL A 253 5.73 25.78 9.88
N THR A 254 6.78 25.05 9.50
CA THR A 254 7.90 25.65 8.74
C THR A 254 7.48 26.12 7.36
N ALA A 255 6.59 25.39 6.67
CA ALA A 255 6.05 25.80 5.38
C ALA A 255 5.17 27.06 5.50
N ILE A 256 4.32 27.15 6.53
CA ILE A 256 3.45 28.32 6.79
C ILE A 256 4.28 29.54 7.19
N ASP A 257 5.27 29.39 8.08
CA ASP A 257 6.17 30.47 8.47
C ASP A 257 7.04 30.95 7.29
N GLY A 258 7.51 30.01 6.47
CA GLY A 258 8.18 30.30 5.19
C GLY A 258 7.29 31.13 4.26
N TYR A 259 6.03 30.73 4.07
CA TYR A 259 5.05 31.47 3.29
C TYR A 259 4.79 32.89 3.84
N ALA A 260 4.61 33.02 5.15
CA ALA A 260 4.39 34.32 5.80
C ALA A 260 5.60 35.25 5.60
N ARG A 261 6.84 34.73 5.70
CA ARG A 261 8.06 35.49 5.40
C ARG A 261 8.14 35.91 3.94
N ALA A 262 7.85 35.01 2.99
CA ALA A 262 7.84 35.34 1.57
C ALA A 262 6.80 36.42 1.25
N ARG A 263 5.60 36.34 1.84
CA ARG A 263 4.55 37.37 1.70
C ARG A 263 5.02 38.73 2.24
N ARG A 264 5.67 38.77 3.40
CA ARG A 264 6.26 40.01 3.96
C ARG A 264 7.31 40.62 3.04
N ARG A 265 8.09 39.79 2.35
CA ARG A 265 9.08 40.20 1.33
C ARG A 265 8.47 40.51 -0.04
N ARG A 266 7.14 40.43 -0.18
CA ARG A 266 6.40 40.59 -1.44
C ARG A 266 6.86 39.61 -2.54
N GLU A 267 7.39 38.45 -2.15
CA GLU A 267 7.73 37.37 -3.08
C GLU A 267 6.48 36.55 -3.45
N TRP A 268 6.30 36.30 -4.75
CA TRP A 268 5.13 35.59 -5.25
C TRP A 268 5.34 34.07 -5.20
N VAL A 269 4.75 33.41 -4.20
CA VAL A 269 4.88 31.94 -4.01
C VAL A 269 3.93 31.15 -4.91
N GLY A 270 2.78 31.72 -5.29
CA GLY A 270 1.74 31.05 -6.09
C GLY A 270 2.26 30.42 -7.40
N PRO A 271 3.00 31.16 -8.24
CA PRO A 271 3.58 30.61 -9.46
C PRO A 271 4.51 29.41 -9.20
N TRP A 272 5.25 29.41 -8.08
CA TRP A 272 6.13 28.29 -7.70
C TRP A 272 5.39 27.08 -7.12
N ALA A 273 4.26 27.30 -6.45
CA ALA A 273 3.36 26.22 -6.07
C ALA A 273 2.79 25.54 -7.32
N TRP A 274 2.34 26.31 -8.31
CA TRP A 274 1.92 25.77 -9.60
C TRP A 274 3.05 25.05 -10.34
N TRP A 275 4.25 25.64 -10.38
CA TRP A 275 5.43 24.99 -10.95
C TRP A 275 5.72 23.62 -10.33
N THR A 276 5.49 23.47 -9.03
CA THR A 276 5.60 22.20 -8.31
C THR A 276 4.49 21.24 -8.72
N LEU A 277 3.24 21.70 -8.76
CA LEU A 277 2.08 20.91 -9.19
C LEU A 277 2.23 20.43 -10.64
N ALA A 278 2.82 21.24 -11.52
CA ALA A 278 3.14 20.83 -12.90
C ALA A 278 4.13 19.64 -12.94
N GLY A 279 4.93 19.44 -11.89
CA GLY A 279 5.76 18.24 -11.72
C GLY A 279 4.96 16.96 -11.46
N ALA A 280 3.71 17.06 -11.03
CA ALA A 280 2.82 15.91 -10.82
C ALA A 280 2.20 15.38 -12.13
N LEU A 281 2.09 16.24 -13.15
CA LEU A 281 1.39 15.94 -14.40
C LEU A 281 1.92 14.69 -15.12
N PRO A 282 3.23 14.43 -15.26
CA PRO A 282 3.72 13.22 -15.93
C PRO A 282 3.28 11.94 -15.20
N PHE A 283 3.31 11.94 -13.86
CA PHE A 283 2.88 10.80 -13.05
C PHE A 283 1.37 10.59 -13.13
N ALA A 284 0.59 11.68 -13.01
CA ALA A 284 -0.86 11.64 -13.06
C ALA A 284 -1.36 11.21 -14.45
N ALA A 285 -0.75 11.70 -15.52
CA ALA A 285 -1.07 11.32 -16.90
C ALA A 285 -0.77 9.84 -17.15
N ALA A 286 0.36 9.32 -16.66
CA ALA A 286 0.68 7.89 -16.78
C ALA A 286 -0.35 7.02 -16.02
N CYS A 287 -0.72 7.38 -14.79
CA CYS A 287 -1.74 6.66 -14.04
C CYS A 287 -3.12 6.74 -14.73
N LEU A 288 -3.52 7.91 -15.21
CA LEU A 288 -4.77 8.09 -15.94
C LEU A 288 -4.79 7.24 -17.22
N PHE A 289 -3.69 7.22 -17.96
CA PHE A 289 -3.58 6.39 -19.15
C PHE A 289 -3.65 4.91 -18.85
N ALA A 290 -3.05 4.44 -17.75
CA ALA A 290 -3.21 3.06 -17.29
C ALA A 290 -4.68 2.73 -16.98
N VAL A 291 -5.41 3.64 -16.32
CA VAL A 291 -6.86 3.49 -16.08
C VAL A 291 -7.64 3.43 -17.40
N LEU A 292 -7.33 4.29 -18.37
CA LEU A 292 -7.98 4.29 -19.68
C LEU A 292 -7.69 3.01 -20.46
N LEU A 293 -6.44 2.53 -20.48
CA LEU A 293 -6.09 1.27 -21.13
C LEU A 293 -6.80 0.07 -20.47
N GLY A 294 -6.89 0.07 -19.15
CA GLY A 294 -7.66 -0.94 -18.41
C GLY A 294 -9.15 -0.90 -18.74
N ALA A 295 -9.75 0.29 -18.79
CA ALA A 295 -11.16 0.47 -19.12
C ALA A 295 -11.53 0.01 -20.55
N VAL A 296 -10.59 0.13 -21.50
CA VAL A 296 -10.76 -0.34 -22.89
C VAL A 296 -10.36 -1.82 -23.04
N GLY A 297 -9.84 -2.46 -22.00
CA GLY A 297 -9.42 -3.87 -22.01
C GLY A 297 -8.09 -4.14 -22.72
N LEU A 298 -7.29 -3.10 -22.97
CA LEU A 298 -6.01 -3.19 -23.68
C LEU A 298 -4.85 -3.70 -22.78
N LEU A 299 -5.04 -3.77 -21.46
CA LEU A 299 -4.06 -4.31 -20.51
C LEU A 299 -4.28 -5.81 -20.21
N GLY A 300 -5.19 -6.48 -20.91
CA GLY A 300 -5.71 -7.78 -20.50
C GLY A 300 -6.81 -7.65 -19.45
N GLY A 301 -7.26 -8.78 -18.89
CA GLY A 301 -8.27 -8.77 -17.83
C GLY A 301 -7.77 -8.07 -16.58
N VAL A 302 -8.65 -7.29 -15.95
CA VAL A 302 -8.36 -6.44 -14.79
C VAL A 302 -9.10 -6.99 -13.56
N PRO A 303 -8.55 -8.03 -12.89
CA PRO A 303 -9.29 -8.78 -11.87
C PRO A 303 -9.45 -8.02 -10.54
N PRO A 304 -10.40 -8.41 -9.67
CA PRO A 304 -10.72 -7.69 -8.43
C PRO A 304 -9.71 -7.88 -7.29
N ALA A 305 -8.67 -8.70 -7.45
CA ALA A 305 -7.54 -8.80 -6.53
C ALA A 305 -6.19 -8.78 -7.26
N PRO A 306 -5.11 -8.32 -6.58
CA PRO A 306 -3.75 -8.43 -7.10
C PRO A 306 -3.42 -9.83 -7.61
N LEU A 307 -2.82 -9.90 -8.80
CA LEU A 307 -2.42 -11.17 -9.40
C LEU A 307 -1.22 -11.81 -8.70
N PRO A 308 -1.18 -13.14 -8.59
CA PRO A 308 0.03 -13.84 -8.16
C PRO A 308 1.12 -13.79 -9.23
N ALA A 309 2.38 -14.00 -8.83
CA ALA A 309 3.55 -13.91 -9.73
C ALA A 309 3.43 -14.76 -11.02
N PRO A 310 2.94 -16.02 -10.99
CA PRO A 310 2.77 -16.80 -12.22
C PRO A 310 1.78 -16.20 -13.23
N ALA A 311 0.81 -15.40 -12.78
CA ALA A 311 -0.15 -14.69 -13.64
C ALA A 311 0.35 -13.32 -14.11
N LEU A 312 1.53 -12.88 -13.65
CA LEU A 312 2.13 -11.59 -14.02
C LEU A 312 3.22 -11.73 -15.10
N ALA A 313 3.20 -12.84 -15.86
CA ALA A 313 4.17 -13.06 -16.93
C ALA A 313 4.16 -11.87 -17.91
N LEU A 314 5.35 -11.34 -18.20
CA LEU A 314 5.54 -10.24 -19.15
C LEU A 314 5.40 -10.77 -20.57
N ASP A 315 4.16 -10.85 -21.04
CA ASP A 315 3.84 -11.14 -22.43
C ASP A 315 4.05 -9.89 -23.32
N SER A 316 3.77 -10.04 -24.62
CA SER A 316 3.87 -8.93 -25.58
C SER A 316 2.94 -7.77 -25.22
N THR A 317 1.75 -8.07 -24.70
CA THR A 317 0.74 -7.08 -24.27
C THR A 317 1.24 -6.26 -23.09
N ALA A 318 1.72 -6.94 -22.03
CA ALA A 318 2.29 -6.29 -20.85
C ALA A 318 3.51 -5.44 -21.21
N THR A 319 4.38 -5.95 -22.09
CA THR A 319 5.55 -5.22 -22.56
C THR A 319 5.17 -3.98 -23.35
N ALA A 320 4.22 -4.09 -24.29
CA ALA A 320 3.71 -2.96 -25.06
C ALA A 320 3.05 -1.90 -24.15
N GLY A 321 2.24 -2.33 -23.17
CA GLY A 321 1.63 -1.45 -22.18
C GLY A 321 2.67 -0.70 -21.33
N LEU A 322 3.70 -1.40 -20.84
CA LEU A 322 4.82 -0.79 -20.11
C LEU A 322 5.57 0.25 -20.95
N VAL A 323 5.89 -0.08 -22.20
CA VAL A 323 6.58 0.83 -23.12
C VAL A 323 5.71 2.06 -23.42
N ALA A 324 4.42 1.87 -23.72
CA ALA A 324 3.50 2.98 -23.98
C ALA A 324 3.38 3.92 -22.77
N LEU A 325 3.27 3.37 -21.56
CA LEU A 325 3.25 4.14 -20.32
C LEU A 325 4.56 4.90 -20.09
N LEU A 326 5.71 4.27 -20.35
CA LEU A 326 7.03 4.90 -20.23
C LEU A 326 7.18 6.05 -21.23
N LEU A 327 6.75 5.86 -22.48
CA LEU A 327 6.75 6.89 -23.51
C LEU A 327 5.85 8.07 -23.14
N LEU A 328 4.64 7.81 -22.66
CA LEU A 328 3.74 8.86 -22.19
C LEU A 328 4.31 9.60 -20.99
N PHE A 329 4.92 8.88 -20.04
CA PHE A 329 5.60 9.47 -18.90
C PHE A 329 6.74 10.40 -19.35
N ALA A 330 7.57 9.96 -20.30
CA ALA A 330 8.64 10.76 -20.90
C ALA A 330 8.07 11.99 -21.64
N LEU A 331 7.02 11.82 -22.44
CA LEU A 331 6.33 12.90 -23.13
C LEU A 331 5.73 13.91 -22.13
N GLY A 332 5.23 13.43 -21.00
CA GLY A 332 4.76 14.27 -19.90
C GLY A 332 5.86 15.22 -19.40
N TRP A 333 7.09 14.72 -19.27
CA TRP A 333 8.25 15.54 -18.87
C TRP A 333 8.72 16.50 -19.97
N LEU A 334 8.69 16.07 -21.23
CA LEU A 334 9.21 16.82 -22.37
C LEU A 334 8.24 17.89 -22.89
N ALA A 335 6.93 17.64 -22.83
CA ALA A 335 5.90 18.50 -23.40
C ALA A 335 4.93 19.05 -22.35
N LEU A 336 4.26 18.17 -21.59
CA LEU A 336 3.14 18.55 -20.71
C LEU A 336 3.60 19.46 -19.56
N ARG A 337 4.67 19.10 -18.85
CA ARG A 337 5.20 19.92 -17.77
C ARG A 337 5.73 21.27 -18.27
N PRO A 338 6.58 21.37 -19.30
CA PRO A 338 7.01 22.67 -19.83
C PRO A 338 5.85 23.54 -20.29
N PHE A 339 4.84 22.96 -20.93
CA PHE A 339 3.63 23.68 -21.32
C PHE A 339 2.88 24.26 -20.11
N ALA A 340 2.63 23.43 -19.08
CA ALA A 340 1.96 23.87 -17.85
C ALA A 340 2.76 24.93 -17.08
N VAL A 341 4.09 24.84 -17.08
CA VAL A 341 4.97 25.85 -16.47
C VAL A 341 4.93 27.17 -17.23
N ARG A 342 4.90 27.14 -18.58
CA ARG A 342 4.79 28.35 -19.41
C ARG A 342 3.48 29.08 -19.16
N LEU A 343 2.37 28.35 -19.01
CA LEU A 343 1.06 28.91 -18.71
C LEU A 343 1.03 29.70 -17.39
N ALA A 344 1.86 29.29 -16.43
CA ALA A 344 1.98 29.94 -15.13
C ALA A 344 2.85 31.20 -15.12
N GLY A 345 3.46 31.56 -16.27
CA GLY A 345 4.34 32.72 -16.38
C GLY A 345 5.65 32.61 -15.59
N VAL A 346 6.00 31.43 -15.07
CA VAL A 346 7.23 31.23 -14.28
C VAL A 346 8.44 31.29 -15.21
N ARG A 347 9.21 32.38 -15.12
CA ARG A 347 10.46 32.59 -15.86
C ARG A 347 11.62 32.74 -14.88
N GLY A 348 12.78 32.18 -15.21
CA GLY A 348 14.02 32.32 -14.45
C GLY A 348 14.44 31.10 -13.62
N ARG A 349 15.54 31.26 -12.86
CA ARG A 349 16.09 30.21 -11.98
C ARG A 349 15.25 30.09 -10.70
N PRO A 350 15.25 28.93 -10.03
CA PRO A 350 14.51 28.77 -8.78
C PRO A 350 15.00 29.76 -7.73
N ALA A 351 14.09 30.64 -7.30
CA ALA A 351 14.30 31.59 -6.21
C ALA A 351 14.03 30.92 -4.85
N PRO A 352 14.37 31.54 -3.71
CA PRO A 352 13.98 31.05 -2.38
C PRO A 352 12.49 30.71 -2.25
N ALA A 353 11.60 31.49 -2.90
CA ALA A 353 10.17 31.21 -3.01
C ALA A 353 9.83 29.84 -3.64
N ALA A 354 10.70 29.28 -4.50
CA ALA A 354 10.51 27.97 -5.10
C ALA A 354 10.52 26.85 -4.06
N GLY A 355 11.45 26.92 -3.10
CA GLY A 355 11.52 25.93 -2.02
C GLY A 355 10.29 25.95 -1.13
N ILE A 356 9.75 27.14 -0.85
CA ILE A 356 8.51 27.31 -0.09
C ILE A 356 7.32 26.73 -0.85
N GLY A 357 7.21 26.99 -2.16
CA GLY A 357 6.17 26.41 -3.01
C GLY A 357 6.19 24.87 -2.99
N VAL A 358 7.38 24.27 -3.08
CA VAL A 358 7.56 22.82 -2.98
C VAL A 358 7.06 22.28 -1.64
N LEU A 359 7.45 22.91 -0.53
CA LEU A 359 7.05 22.47 0.81
C LEU A 359 5.55 22.60 1.07
N LEU A 360 4.93 23.70 0.64
CA LEU A 360 3.49 23.90 0.79
C LEU A 360 2.69 22.82 0.05
N VAL A 361 3.05 22.56 -1.22
CA VAL A 361 2.39 21.55 -2.05
C VAL A 361 2.61 20.15 -1.48
N ALA A 362 3.83 19.81 -1.06
CA ALA A 362 4.13 18.52 -0.46
C ALA A 362 3.39 18.33 0.88
N CYS A 363 3.39 19.34 1.77
CA CYS A 363 2.67 19.27 3.04
C CYS A 363 1.16 19.13 2.83
N ALA A 364 0.57 19.89 1.90
CA ALA A 364 -0.84 19.78 1.57
C ALA A 364 -1.19 18.38 1.05
N ALA A 365 -0.39 17.84 0.12
CA ALA A 365 -0.62 16.50 -0.42
C ALA A 365 -0.53 15.40 0.65
N VAL A 366 0.47 15.46 1.54
CA VAL A 366 0.64 14.48 2.62
C VAL A 366 -0.42 14.65 3.71
N ALA A 367 -0.86 15.88 4.01
CA ALA A 367 -1.97 16.12 4.92
C ALA A 367 -3.29 15.52 4.38
N LEU A 368 -3.56 15.67 3.08
CA LEU A 368 -4.70 15.03 2.43
C LEU A 368 -4.57 13.50 2.42
N LEU A 369 -3.37 12.95 2.20
CA LEU A 369 -3.10 11.52 2.36
C LEU A 369 -3.39 11.07 3.79
N TRP A 370 -3.03 11.86 4.80
CA TRP A 370 -3.21 11.53 6.22
C TRP A 370 -4.69 11.43 6.62
N ILE A 371 -5.54 12.30 6.09
CA ILE A 371 -7.00 12.26 6.30
C ILE A 371 -7.56 10.92 5.80
N GLY A 372 -7.12 10.47 4.62
CA GLY A 372 -7.53 9.19 4.05
C GLY A 372 -6.85 8.01 4.76
N ASN A 373 -5.54 7.87 4.56
CA ASN A 373 -4.74 6.77 5.05
C ASN A 373 -3.48 7.28 5.79
N PRO A 374 -3.48 7.26 7.15
CA PRO A 374 -2.33 7.71 7.92
C PRO A 374 -1.08 6.84 7.69
N TYR A 375 -1.24 5.57 7.33
CA TYR A 375 -0.12 4.68 7.04
C TYR A 375 0.60 5.07 5.75
N ALA A 376 -0.15 5.45 4.71
CA ALA A 376 0.41 5.95 3.46
C ALA A 376 1.10 7.30 3.66
N ALA A 377 0.46 8.22 4.39
CA ALA A 377 1.06 9.52 4.71
C ALA A 377 2.37 9.38 5.49
N ALA A 378 2.44 8.44 6.44
CA ALA A 378 3.65 8.16 7.21
C ALA A 378 4.86 7.82 6.33
N LEU A 379 4.65 7.23 5.16
CA LEU A 379 5.74 6.93 4.22
C LEU A 379 6.38 8.21 3.64
N ALA A 380 5.60 9.29 3.51
CA ALA A 380 6.05 10.57 2.98
C ALA A 380 6.53 11.55 4.07
N VAL A 381 6.24 11.28 5.36
CA VAL A 381 6.66 12.15 6.48
C VAL A 381 8.18 12.33 6.55
N PRO A 382 9.03 11.29 6.44
CA PRO A 382 10.48 11.49 6.39
C PRO A 382 10.92 12.36 5.20
N ALA A 383 10.24 12.22 4.05
CA ALA A 383 10.49 13.04 2.88
C ALA A 383 10.26 14.52 3.20
N LEU A 384 9.13 14.87 3.83
CA LEU A 384 8.86 16.26 4.22
C LEU A 384 9.95 16.84 5.13
N HIS A 385 10.37 16.10 6.15
CA HIS A 385 11.40 16.57 7.08
C HIS A 385 12.76 16.72 6.41
N LEU A 386 13.13 15.88 5.47
CA LEU A 386 14.41 15.97 4.79
C LEU A 386 14.38 17.03 3.68
N TRP A 387 13.25 17.17 3.00
CA TRP A 387 13.07 18.15 1.94
C TRP A 387 13.03 19.58 2.46
N THR A 388 12.57 19.84 3.69
CA THR A 388 12.70 21.18 4.32
C THR A 388 14.15 21.65 4.32
N TRP A 389 15.08 20.80 4.73
CA TRP A 389 16.52 21.13 4.71
C TRP A 389 17.09 21.20 3.29
N ALA A 390 16.57 20.38 2.37
CA ALA A 390 17.05 20.35 0.99
C ALA A 390 16.66 21.59 0.19
N VAL A 391 15.51 22.21 0.47
CA VAL A 391 14.98 23.33 -0.33
C VAL A 391 15.22 24.70 0.26
N VAL A 392 15.47 24.80 1.58
CA VAL A 392 15.83 26.06 2.24
C VAL A 392 17.19 26.56 1.73
N PRO A 393 17.34 27.86 1.41
CA PRO A 393 18.64 28.46 1.11
C PRO A 393 19.58 28.31 2.31
N GLY A 394 20.77 27.76 2.09
CA GLY A 394 21.72 27.53 3.18
C GLY A 394 23.10 27.11 2.70
N ARG A 395 23.99 26.85 3.66
CA ARG A 395 25.42 26.55 3.42
C ARG A 395 25.70 25.12 2.94
N LEU A 396 24.69 24.23 2.97
CA LEU A 396 24.84 22.83 2.59
C LEU A 396 25.36 22.68 1.15
N PRO A 397 26.30 21.75 0.89
CA PRO A 397 26.74 21.47 -0.46
C PRO A 397 25.61 20.89 -1.29
N ARG A 398 25.65 21.13 -2.61
CA ARG A 398 24.64 20.61 -3.56
C ARG A 398 24.43 19.11 -3.42
N LEU A 399 25.52 18.35 -3.27
CA LEU A 399 25.48 16.90 -3.11
C LEU A 399 24.72 16.48 -1.84
N ALA A 400 24.91 17.19 -0.71
CA ALA A 400 24.15 16.92 0.51
C ALA A 400 22.66 17.21 0.34
N ARG A 401 22.30 18.30 -0.35
CA ARG A 401 20.88 18.62 -0.63
C ARG A 401 20.21 17.57 -1.50
N VAL A 402 20.89 17.11 -2.56
CA VAL A 402 20.40 16.02 -3.42
C VAL A 402 20.29 14.71 -2.63
N ALA A 403 21.27 14.40 -1.78
CA ALA A 403 21.24 13.22 -0.92
C ALA A 403 20.05 13.26 0.07
N LEU A 404 19.72 14.42 0.63
CA LEU A 404 18.54 14.59 1.49
C LEU A 404 17.24 14.33 0.71
N VAL A 405 17.14 14.81 -0.54
CA VAL A 405 15.97 14.52 -1.39
C VAL A 405 15.85 13.02 -1.66
N ALA A 406 16.94 12.39 -2.06
CA ALA A 406 16.99 10.95 -2.34
C ALA A 406 16.67 10.10 -1.10
N LEU A 407 17.24 10.45 0.05
CA LEU A 407 16.98 9.77 1.32
C LEU A 407 15.50 9.91 1.73
N GLY A 408 14.90 11.08 1.49
CA GLY A 408 13.47 11.31 1.69
C GLY A 408 12.58 10.39 0.87
N THR A 409 12.99 10.06 -0.36
CA THR A 409 12.24 9.13 -1.24
C THR A 409 12.47 7.65 -0.94
N LEU A 410 13.44 7.31 -0.09
CA LEU A 410 13.87 5.93 0.11
C LEU A 410 12.79 5.07 0.79
N LEU A 411 12.10 5.60 1.80
CA LEU A 411 11.14 4.80 2.58
C LEU A 411 9.96 4.26 1.73
N PRO A 412 9.26 5.07 0.91
CA PRO A 412 8.24 4.55 0.00
C PRO A 412 8.77 3.45 -0.94
N LEU A 413 10.00 3.62 -1.47
CA LEU A 413 10.61 2.65 -2.39
C LEU A 413 10.98 1.33 -1.69
N LEU A 414 11.45 1.40 -0.43
CA LEU A 414 11.72 0.23 0.39
C LEU A 414 10.44 -0.53 0.73
N VAL A 415 9.35 0.19 1.04
CA VAL A 415 8.04 -0.43 1.30
C VAL A 415 7.49 -1.08 0.04
N PHE A 416 7.54 -0.42 -1.11
CA PHE A 416 7.17 -1.00 -2.40
C PHE A 416 7.96 -2.28 -2.68
N SER A 417 9.29 -2.24 -2.52
CA SER A 417 10.17 -3.40 -2.73
C SER A 417 9.88 -4.53 -1.74
N SER A 418 9.60 -4.20 -0.48
CA SER A 418 9.23 -5.17 0.55
C SER A 418 7.89 -5.86 0.23
N LEU A 419 6.90 -5.09 -0.24
CA LEU A 419 5.60 -5.62 -0.66
C LEU A 419 5.75 -6.54 -1.87
N ALA A 420 6.45 -6.10 -2.91
CA ALA A 420 6.75 -6.93 -4.09
C ALA A 420 7.43 -8.25 -3.69
N GLY A 421 8.47 -8.16 -2.86
CA GLY A 421 9.13 -9.33 -2.30
C GLY A 421 8.19 -10.21 -1.48
N SER A 422 7.22 -9.63 -0.75
CA SER A 422 6.21 -10.35 0.04
C SER A 422 5.18 -11.09 -0.81
N PHE A 423 4.89 -10.61 -2.02
CA PHE A 423 4.02 -11.24 -3.01
C PHE A 423 4.77 -12.23 -3.91
N GLY A 424 6.11 -12.17 -3.93
CA GLY A 424 6.94 -13.01 -4.78
C GLY A 424 7.11 -12.46 -6.19
N TRP A 425 6.84 -11.17 -6.40
CA TRP A 425 7.00 -10.50 -7.69
C TRP A 425 8.48 -10.16 -7.95
N GLY A 426 8.91 -10.35 -9.18
CA GLY A 426 10.14 -9.75 -9.72
C GLY A 426 10.05 -8.22 -9.78
N ARG A 427 11.16 -7.53 -10.09
CA ARG A 427 11.18 -6.05 -10.14
C ARG A 427 10.28 -5.47 -11.23
N LEU A 428 10.35 -6.02 -12.43
CA LEU A 428 9.51 -5.60 -13.56
C LEU A 428 8.05 -6.04 -13.35
N GLU A 429 7.83 -7.26 -12.86
CA GLU A 429 6.50 -7.75 -12.47
C GLU A 429 5.84 -6.87 -11.41
N ALA A 430 6.61 -6.34 -10.45
CA ALA A 430 6.07 -5.42 -9.45
C ALA A 430 5.60 -4.09 -10.05
N LEU A 431 6.34 -3.56 -11.04
CA LEU A 431 5.91 -2.36 -11.78
C LEU A 431 4.65 -2.64 -12.59
N TRP A 432 4.60 -3.79 -13.27
CA TRP A 432 3.43 -4.22 -14.02
C TRP A 432 2.21 -4.45 -13.11
N ALA A 433 2.39 -5.14 -11.98
CA ALA A 433 1.36 -5.33 -10.98
C ALA A 433 0.84 -4.00 -10.43
N TRP A 434 1.72 -3.02 -10.19
CA TRP A 434 1.29 -1.68 -9.77
C TRP A 434 0.40 -1.00 -10.81
N ILE A 435 0.75 -1.10 -12.10
CA ILE A 435 -0.05 -0.57 -13.19
C ILE A 435 -1.43 -1.24 -13.21
N LEU A 436 -1.48 -2.57 -13.10
CA LEU A 436 -2.74 -3.31 -13.03
C LEU A 436 -3.58 -2.91 -11.81
N LEU A 437 -2.98 -2.70 -10.64
CA LEU A 437 -3.69 -2.23 -9.44
C LEU A 437 -4.29 -0.84 -9.59
N VAL A 438 -3.62 0.05 -10.32
CA VAL A 438 -4.14 1.38 -10.64
C VAL A 438 -5.26 1.26 -11.67
N ALA A 439 -5.04 0.49 -12.73
CA ALA A 439 -6.02 0.27 -13.80
C ALA A 439 -7.32 -0.38 -13.29
N ALA A 440 -7.20 -1.31 -12.35
CA ALA A 440 -8.29 -2.01 -11.68
C ALA A 440 -9.03 -1.19 -10.61
N GLY A 441 -8.52 0.01 -10.28
CA GLY A 441 -9.12 0.83 -9.22
C GLY A 441 -8.94 0.24 -7.81
N HIS A 442 -7.96 -0.64 -7.57
CA HIS A 442 -7.56 -1.01 -6.20
C HIS A 442 -6.99 0.17 -5.46
N VAL A 443 -6.24 1.02 -6.17
CA VAL A 443 -5.73 2.28 -5.64
C VAL A 443 -6.76 3.37 -5.95
N PRO A 444 -7.41 3.99 -4.94
CA PRO A 444 -8.39 5.04 -5.19
C PRO A 444 -7.79 6.21 -5.99
N LEU A 445 -8.58 6.81 -6.88
CA LEU A 445 -8.21 7.96 -7.71
C LEU A 445 -7.44 9.04 -6.95
N VAL A 446 -8.01 9.47 -5.82
CA VAL A 446 -7.42 10.50 -4.96
C VAL A 446 -6.05 10.07 -4.43
N THR A 447 -5.86 8.78 -4.09
CA THR A 447 -4.60 8.29 -3.53
C THR A 447 -3.45 8.39 -4.52
N TRP A 448 -3.62 7.91 -5.76
CA TRP A 448 -2.54 7.96 -6.74
C TRP A 448 -2.31 9.37 -7.30
N LEU A 449 -3.34 10.23 -7.33
CA LEU A 449 -3.17 11.66 -7.64
C LEU A 449 -2.32 12.37 -6.57
N LEU A 450 -2.60 12.13 -5.28
CA LEU A 450 -1.82 12.72 -4.20
C LEU A 450 -0.38 12.21 -4.20
N TRP A 451 -0.15 10.92 -4.46
CA TRP A 451 1.21 10.39 -4.62
C TRP A 451 1.91 10.97 -5.85
N SER A 452 1.19 11.23 -6.95
CA SER A 452 1.74 11.93 -8.12
C SER A 452 2.22 13.35 -7.74
N VAL A 453 1.48 14.05 -6.88
CA VAL A 453 1.90 15.35 -6.32
C VAL A 453 3.13 15.21 -5.43
N VAL A 454 3.19 14.18 -4.56
CA VAL A 454 4.37 13.92 -3.72
C VAL A 454 5.62 13.65 -4.58
N TRP A 455 5.53 12.80 -5.60
CA TRP A 455 6.64 12.51 -6.50
C TRP A 455 7.04 13.73 -7.34
N GLY A 456 6.06 14.49 -7.85
CA GLY A 456 6.28 15.76 -8.54
C GLY A 456 6.98 16.80 -7.66
N ALA A 457 6.62 16.88 -6.37
CA ALA A 457 7.27 17.72 -5.38
C ALA A 457 8.70 17.25 -5.09
N GLY A 458 8.96 15.94 -5.03
CA GLY A 458 10.30 15.38 -4.89
C GLY A 458 11.23 15.73 -6.05
N VAL A 459 10.76 15.61 -7.30
CA VAL A 459 11.52 16.05 -8.48
C VAL A 459 11.76 17.56 -8.45
N SER A 460 10.74 18.33 -8.06
CA SER A 460 10.84 19.79 -7.92
C SER A 460 11.86 20.18 -6.84
N ALA A 461 11.89 19.46 -5.70
CA ALA A 461 12.87 19.62 -4.64
C ALA A 461 14.29 19.32 -5.14
N ALA A 462 14.48 18.27 -5.94
CA ALA A 462 15.76 17.95 -6.55
C ALA A 462 16.23 19.06 -7.51
N ILE A 463 15.32 19.60 -8.34
CA ILE A 463 15.63 20.72 -9.25
C ILE A 463 16.05 21.96 -8.44
N VAL A 464 15.34 22.29 -7.36
CA VAL A 464 15.71 23.39 -6.46
C VAL A 464 17.07 23.12 -5.81
N ALA A 465 17.32 21.91 -5.32
CA ALA A 465 18.59 21.51 -4.70
C ALA A 465 19.80 21.67 -5.64
N VAL A 466 19.63 21.36 -6.93
CA VAL A 466 20.69 21.45 -7.93
C VAL A 466 20.89 22.89 -8.43
N ARG A 467 19.80 23.63 -8.68
CA ARG A 467 19.85 24.91 -9.40
C ARG A 467 19.93 26.15 -8.51
N THR A 468 19.68 26.04 -7.21
CA THR A 468 19.81 27.19 -6.29
C THR A 468 21.30 27.47 -6.05
N PRO A 469 21.80 28.70 -6.29
CA PRO A 469 23.17 29.07 -5.97
C PRO A 469 23.46 28.91 -4.48
N ARG A 470 24.69 28.57 -4.14
CA ARG A 470 25.15 28.62 -2.75
C ARG A 470 25.16 30.08 -2.32
N GLU A 471 24.55 30.41 -1.18
CA GLU A 471 24.84 31.69 -0.53
C GLU A 471 26.35 31.69 -0.25
N ARG A 472 27.09 32.53 -0.98
CA ARG A 472 28.46 32.86 -0.60
C ARG A 472 28.35 33.48 0.78
N ALA A 473 29.19 33.04 1.71
CA ALA A 473 29.36 33.76 2.96
C ALA A 473 29.62 35.22 2.58
N GLN A 474 28.67 36.11 2.88
CA GLN A 474 28.99 37.52 2.88
C GLN A 474 30.17 37.62 3.84
N GLY A 475 31.34 37.99 3.32
CA GLY A 475 32.45 38.40 4.19
C GLY A 475 31.91 39.44 5.17
N PRO A 476 32.50 39.55 6.37
CA PRO A 476 31.97 40.40 7.45
C PRO A 476 31.49 41.70 6.83
N THR A 477 30.18 41.94 6.88
CA THR A 477 29.57 43.13 6.32
C THR A 477 30.31 44.29 6.94
N GLY A 478 31.13 44.99 6.14
CA GLY A 478 31.81 46.19 6.60
C GLY A 478 30.75 47.06 7.25
N VAL A 479 30.96 47.43 8.50
CA VAL A 479 30.04 48.24 9.29
C VAL A 479 29.78 49.53 8.49
N THR A 480 28.67 49.57 7.77
CA THR A 480 28.31 50.67 6.86
C THR A 480 27.60 51.80 7.58
N VAL A 481 27.23 51.59 8.84
CA VAL A 481 26.72 52.62 9.73
C VAL A 481 27.69 52.73 10.90
N ARG A 482 28.64 53.68 10.81
CA ARG A 482 29.15 54.29 12.04
C ARG A 482 27.95 55.02 12.65
N GLY A 483 27.62 54.69 13.89
CA GLY A 483 26.71 55.52 14.68
C GLY A 483 27.23 56.97 14.75
N PRO A 484 26.41 57.92 15.23
CA PRO A 484 26.86 59.30 15.45
C PRO A 484 28.20 59.30 16.19
N VAL A 485 29.06 60.26 15.85
CA VAL A 485 30.49 60.36 16.24
C VAL A 485 30.74 60.19 17.76
N SER A 486 29.70 60.29 18.59
CA SER A 486 29.71 60.09 20.04
C SER A 486 29.48 58.64 20.53
N TYR A 487 29.19 57.65 19.70
CA TYR A 487 28.95 56.28 20.17
C TYR A 487 30.25 55.46 20.24
N ALA A 488 30.87 55.45 21.43
CA ALA A 488 31.90 54.49 21.80
C ALA A 488 31.23 53.19 22.30
N GLY A 489 31.06 52.22 21.40
CA GLY A 489 30.68 50.85 21.78
C GLY A 489 31.82 50.13 22.52
N PRO A 490 31.52 49.05 23.27
CA PRO A 490 32.50 48.39 24.12
C PRO A 490 33.58 47.73 23.25
N GLY A 491 34.79 48.30 23.30
CA GLY A 491 35.94 47.84 22.51
C GLY A 491 36.74 48.95 21.81
N SER A 492 36.39 50.23 21.94
CA SER A 492 37.10 51.32 21.23
C SER A 492 38.31 51.92 21.96
N LEU A 493 38.86 51.27 22.99
CA LEU A 493 40.12 51.68 23.61
C LEU A 493 41.09 50.50 23.64
N GLY A 494 42.23 50.67 22.98
CA GLY A 494 43.42 49.84 23.20
C GLY A 494 43.76 48.90 22.06
N GLY A 495 44.31 49.46 20.98
CA GLY A 495 45.24 48.72 20.15
C GLY A 495 46.54 48.51 20.92
N THR A 496 46.91 47.25 21.12
CA THR A 496 48.32 46.83 21.21
C THR A 496 48.44 45.50 20.48
N GLU A 497 49.18 45.49 19.37
CA GLU A 497 49.62 44.27 18.72
C GLU A 497 50.46 43.45 19.70
N SER A 498 50.03 42.22 19.99
CA SER A 498 50.84 41.26 20.72
C SER A 498 51.95 40.76 19.80
N ALA A 499 53.14 41.34 19.95
CA ALA A 499 54.38 40.84 19.36
C ALA A 499 54.86 39.57 20.08
N LEU A 500 54.24 38.42 19.80
CA LEU A 500 54.83 37.12 20.10
C LEU A 500 54.47 36.12 18.98
N ARG A 501 55.47 35.82 18.14
CA ARG A 501 55.47 34.64 17.27
C ARG A 501 55.50 33.39 18.15
N ARG A 502 54.54 32.49 17.97
CA ARG A 502 54.76 31.03 17.94
C ARG A 502 53.77 30.39 16.98
#